data_AF-W1PY00-F1
#
_entry.id   AF-W1PY00-F1
#
_cell.length_a   1.000
_cell.length_b   1.000
_cell.length_c   1.000
_cell.angle_alpha   90.00
_cell.angle_beta   90.00
_cell.angle_gamma   90.00
#
_symmetry.space_group_name_H-M   'P 1'
#
loop_
_entity.id
_entity.type
_entity.pdbx_description
1 polymer ?
#
loop_
_entity_poly.entity_id
_entity_poly.type
_entity_poly.pdbx_seq_one_letter_code
_entity_poly.pdbx_strand_id
1 'polypeptide(L)'
;MQVGSALSDLYLSFAAALNGLAGPLHGLANQEVLLWIKSVVEECGANITKEQLKDYVWKTLNCGKVVPGFGHGVLRKMIQDTHVSKLYEVVPSILTELGKVKNPWPNVDAHSGVLLNHFGLTEARYFAVLFGVSRSMGICSQLIWDRALGLPLERPKSVTMDWLENYCKKVAS
;
A
#
# COMPACT_ATOMS: atom_id res chain seq x y z
N MET A 1 -10.13 -14.13 7.21
CA MET A 1 -10.55 -14.40 8.60
C MET A 1 -12.06 -14.23 8.75
N GLN A 2 -12.64 -13.04 8.56
CA GLN A 2 -14.08 -12.79 8.72
C GLN A 2 -14.99 -13.83 8.02
N VAL A 3 -14.83 -14.06 6.72
CA VAL A 3 -15.60 -15.07 5.97
C VAL A 3 -15.37 -16.50 6.50
N GLY A 4 -14.11 -16.85 6.77
CA GLY A 4 -13.75 -18.16 7.31
C GLY A 4 -14.28 -18.42 8.74
N SER A 5 -14.55 -17.36 9.52
CA SER A 5 -15.14 -17.50 10.87
C SER A 5 -16.58 -18.04 10.83
N ALA A 6 -17.27 -17.90 9.69
CA ALA A 6 -18.57 -18.51 9.43
C ALA A 6 -18.46 -19.96 8.89
N LEU A 7 -17.28 -20.60 9.04
CA LEU A 7 -16.97 -21.95 8.56
C LEU A 7 -17.04 -22.12 7.03
N SER A 8 -16.99 -21.02 6.28
CA SER A 8 -16.76 -21.10 4.83
C SER A 8 -15.39 -21.70 4.55
N ASP A 9 -15.29 -22.50 3.50
CA ASP A 9 -14.03 -23.14 3.12
C ASP A 9 -12.96 -22.13 2.69
N LEU A 10 -11.75 -22.66 2.49
CA LEU A 10 -10.57 -21.87 2.15
C LEU A 10 -10.73 -21.12 0.82
N TYR A 11 -11.36 -21.73 -0.18
CA TYR A 11 -11.51 -21.16 -1.51
C TYR A 11 -12.45 -19.95 -1.47
N LEU A 12 -13.62 -20.10 -0.83
CA LEU A 12 -14.57 -19.01 -0.66
C LEU A 12 -13.97 -17.86 0.16
N SER A 13 -13.28 -18.20 1.25
CA SER A 13 -12.63 -17.21 2.11
C SER A 13 -11.55 -16.42 1.38
N PHE A 14 -10.75 -17.08 0.54
CA PHE A 14 -9.69 -16.43 -0.21
C PHE A 14 -10.21 -15.63 -1.41
N ALA A 15 -11.25 -16.12 -2.11
CA ALA A 15 -11.91 -15.36 -3.16
C ALA A 15 -12.48 -14.02 -2.64
N ALA A 16 -13.11 -14.03 -1.47
CA ALA A 16 -13.57 -12.80 -0.81
C ALA A 16 -12.40 -11.87 -0.43
N ALA A 17 -11.26 -12.42 0.01
CA ALA A 17 -10.07 -11.64 0.29
C ALA A 17 -9.50 -10.98 -0.97
N LEU A 18 -9.53 -11.66 -2.13
CA LEU A 18 -9.10 -11.08 -3.40
C LEU A 18 -9.99 -9.92 -3.84
N ASN A 19 -11.30 -9.97 -3.58
CA ASN A 19 -12.21 -8.85 -3.87
C ASN A 19 -11.84 -7.61 -3.05
N GLY A 20 -11.46 -7.78 -1.78
CA GLY A 20 -10.94 -6.69 -0.95
C GLY A 20 -9.58 -6.18 -1.45
N LEU A 21 -8.69 -7.08 -1.84
CA LEU A 21 -7.37 -6.75 -2.38
C LEU A 21 -7.45 -5.97 -3.71
N ALA A 22 -8.44 -6.26 -4.55
CA ALA A 22 -8.67 -5.55 -5.81
C ALA A 22 -9.11 -4.08 -5.61
N GLY A 23 -9.49 -3.69 -4.40
CA GLY A 23 -9.87 -2.32 -4.06
C GLY A 23 -8.71 -1.33 -4.28
N PRO A 24 -8.98 -0.12 -4.83
CA PRO A 24 -7.94 0.88 -5.09
C PRO A 24 -7.09 1.26 -3.88
N LEU A 25 -7.72 1.31 -2.71
CA LEU A 25 -7.08 1.66 -1.45
C LEU A 25 -6.24 0.52 -0.85
N HIS A 26 -6.17 -0.65 -1.49
CA HIS A 26 -5.45 -1.80 -0.97
C HIS A 26 -4.39 -2.36 -1.94
N GLY A 27 -4.77 -2.71 -3.17
CA GLY A 27 -3.91 -3.51 -4.06
C GLY A 27 -3.10 -2.72 -5.07
N LEU A 28 -3.27 -1.40 -5.16
CA LEU A 28 -2.80 -0.62 -6.33
C LEU A 28 -1.51 0.17 -6.10
N ALA A 29 -0.97 0.22 -4.90
CA ALA A 29 0.22 1.04 -4.59
C ALA A 29 1.41 0.75 -5.51
N ASN A 30 1.68 -0.54 -5.81
CA ASN A 30 2.79 -0.94 -6.68
C ASN A 30 2.63 -0.40 -8.12
N GLN A 31 1.44 -0.52 -8.72
CA GLN A 31 1.21 0.00 -10.06
C GLN A 31 1.24 1.54 -10.11
N GLU A 32 0.73 2.22 -9.07
CA GLU A 32 0.75 3.68 -8.98
C GLU A 32 2.17 4.23 -8.94
N VAL A 33 3.04 3.58 -8.16
CA VAL A 33 4.47 3.89 -8.10
C VAL A 33 5.11 3.71 -9.48
N LEU A 34 4.93 2.54 -10.12
CA LEU A 34 5.59 2.28 -11.41
C LEU A 34 5.14 3.27 -12.49
N LEU A 35 3.85 3.56 -12.57
CA LEU A 35 3.31 4.52 -13.55
C LEU A 35 3.82 5.94 -13.28
N TRP A 36 3.90 6.34 -12.00
CA TRP A 36 4.47 7.63 -11.63
C TRP A 36 5.96 7.73 -12.01
N ILE A 37 6.76 6.70 -11.73
CA ILE A 37 8.18 6.66 -12.13
C ILE A 37 8.31 6.75 -13.65
N LYS A 38 7.49 6.03 -14.42
CA LYS A 38 7.48 6.10 -15.89
C LYS A 38 7.18 7.53 -16.37
N SER A 39 6.20 8.21 -15.78
CA SER A 39 5.89 9.61 -16.13
C SER A 39 7.04 10.57 -15.80
N VAL A 40 7.76 10.35 -14.69
CA VAL A 40 8.94 11.16 -14.34
C VAL A 40 10.04 10.97 -15.39
N VAL A 41 10.31 9.72 -15.79
CA VAL A 41 11.33 9.41 -16.80
C VAL A 41 10.93 9.95 -18.18
N GLU A 42 9.64 9.96 -18.52
CA GLU A 42 9.13 10.52 -19.76
C GLU A 42 9.24 12.06 -19.80
N GLU A 43 8.90 12.76 -18.70
CA GLU A 43 8.95 14.22 -18.62
C GLU A 43 10.38 14.76 -18.46
N CYS A 44 11.22 14.08 -17.68
CA CYS A 44 12.54 14.58 -17.28
C CYS A 44 13.72 13.84 -17.94
N GLY A 45 13.47 12.74 -18.64
CA GLY A 45 14.49 11.88 -19.24
C GLY A 45 15.11 10.87 -18.27
N ALA A 46 15.73 9.83 -18.84
CA ALA A 46 16.33 8.72 -18.07
C ALA A 46 17.52 9.14 -17.20
N ASN A 47 18.23 10.21 -17.58
CA ASN A 47 19.42 10.69 -16.87
C ASN A 47 19.13 11.91 -16.00
N ILE A 48 17.98 11.93 -15.32
CA ILE A 48 17.59 13.00 -14.39
C ILE A 48 18.64 13.20 -13.28
N THR A 49 19.00 14.45 -13.00
CA THR A 49 19.87 14.80 -11.86
C THR A 49 19.10 14.78 -10.54
N LYS A 50 19.79 14.81 -9.40
CA LYS A 50 19.12 14.83 -8.09
C LYS A 50 18.38 16.16 -7.87
N GLU A 51 18.92 17.25 -8.40
CA GLU A 51 18.35 18.59 -8.33
C GLU A 51 17.06 18.67 -9.15
N GLN A 52 17.07 18.20 -10.40
CA GLN A 52 15.86 18.13 -11.23
C GLN A 52 14.79 17.23 -10.60
N LEU A 53 15.20 16.12 -9.99
CA LEU A 53 14.28 15.24 -9.28
C LEU A 53 13.69 15.91 -8.04
N LYS A 54 14.49 16.69 -7.29
CA LYS A 54 14.03 17.48 -6.15
C LYS A 54 12.97 18.49 -6.58
N ASP A 55 13.20 19.20 -7.69
CA ASP A 55 12.23 20.16 -8.24
C ASP A 55 10.93 19.49 -8.67
N TYR A 56 11.01 18.32 -9.32
CA TYR A 56 9.84 17.55 -9.71
C TYR A 56 9.01 17.07 -8.50
N VAL A 57 9.69 16.60 -7.45
CA VAL A 57 9.04 16.18 -6.20
C VAL A 57 8.35 17.38 -5.53
N TRP A 58 9.01 18.54 -5.47
CA TRP A 58 8.38 19.76 -4.96
C TRP A 58 7.18 20.21 -5.78
N LYS A 59 7.28 20.19 -7.12
CA LYS A 59 6.16 20.44 -8.03
C LYS A 59 4.98 19.51 -7.72
N THR A 60 5.24 18.22 -7.55
CA THR A 60 4.21 17.22 -7.22
C THR A 60 3.52 17.56 -5.89
N LEU A 61 4.28 17.83 -4.84
CA LEU A 61 3.75 18.16 -3.51
C LEU A 61 2.98 19.49 -3.48
N ASN A 62 3.48 20.51 -4.18
CA ASN A 62 2.86 21.84 -4.25
C ASN A 62 1.54 21.82 -5.06
N CYS A 63 1.36 20.86 -5.97
CA CYS A 63 0.08 20.59 -6.62
C CYS A 63 -0.92 19.83 -5.74
N GLY A 64 -0.63 19.62 -4.46
CA GLY A 64 -1.48 18.87 -3.52
C GLY A 64 -1.48 17.37 -3.75
N LYS A 65 -0.56 16.84 -4.57
CA LYS A 65 -0.37 15.40 -4.79
C LYS A 65 0.61 14.83 -3.76
N VAL A 66 0.60 13.52 -3.62
CA VAL A 66 1.56 12.76 -2.80
C VAL A 66 2.62 12.11 -3.69
N VAL A 67 3.78 11.77 -3.12
CA VAL A 67 4.78 10.92 -3.79
C VAL A 67 4.41 9.45 -3.52
N PRO A 68 3.97 8.67 -4.52
CA PRO A 68 3.55 7.29 -4.31
C PRO A 68 4.67 6.43 -3.70
N GLY A 69 4.32 5.54 -2.78
CA GLY A 69 5.28 4.64 -2.13
C GLY A 69 6.08 5.25 -0.97
N PHE A 70 5.94 6.56 -0.70
CA PHE A 70 6.57 7.25 0.43
C PHE A 70 5.53 7.73 1.46
N GLY A 71 5.98 7.99 2.70
CA GLY A 71 5.17 8.60 3.75
C GLY A 71 4.36 7.63 4.63
N HIS A 72 4.30 6.37 4.23
CA HIS A 72 3.56 5.30 4.93
C HIS A 72 4.45 4.09 5.26
N GLY A 73 5.75 4.17 4.94
CA GLY A 73 6.64 3.02 4.93
C GLY A 73 7.51 2.84 6.17
N VAL A 74 8.03 1.63 6.35
CA VAL A 74 8.93 1.23 7.45
C VAL A 74 10.28 0.70 6.89
N LEU A 75 10.47 0.72 5.56
CA LEU A 75 11.66 0.16 4.91
C LEU A 75 12.85 1.11 5.05
N ARG A 76 13.94 0.58 5.62
CA ARG A 76 15.19 1.32 5.90
C ARG A 76 16.34 1.02 4.93
N LYS A 77 16.12 0.14 3.95
CA LYS A 77 17.15 -0.26 2.98
C LYS A 77 16.49 -0.70 1.67
N MET A 78 16.98 -0.19 0.55
CA MET A 78 16.59 -0.61 -0.79
C MET A 78 17.75 -1.31 -1.51
N ILE A 79 17.43 -2.11 -2.53
CA ILE A 79 18.42 -2.66 -3.45
C ILE A 79 18.96 -1.49 -4.29
N GLN A 80 20.29 -1.35 -4.33
CA GLN A 80 20.97 -0.34 -5.14
C GLN A 80 20.82 -0.68 -6.64
N ASP A 81 20.94 0.33 -7.51
CA ASP A 81 21.02 0.22 -8.98
C ASP A 81 19.72 0.37 -9.82
N THR A 82 18.79 1.24 -9.40
CA THR A 82 17.62 1.65 -10.22
C THR A 82 17.33 3.15 -10.08
N HIS A 83 16.50 3.76 -10.95
CA HIS A 83 16.01 5.14 -10.75
C HIS A 83 15.36 5.38 -9.37
N VAL A 84 14.89 4.30 -8.73
CA VAL A 84 14.34 4.31 -7.37
C VAL A 84 15.40 4.63 -6.31
N SER A 85 16.68 4.36 -6.56
CA SER A 85 17.76 4.73 -5.63
C SER A 85 17.89 6.25 -5.50
N LYS A 86 17.76 7.02 -6.59
CA LYS A 86 17.76 8.49 -6.54
C LYS A 86 16.55 9.03 -5.77
N LEU A 87 15.37 8.42 -5.96
CA LEU A 87 14.16 8.79 -5.21
C LEU A 87 14.34 8.51 -3.71
N TYR A 88 14.97 7.39 -3.35
CA TYR A 88 15.29 7.04 -1.96
C TYR A 88 16.17 8.09 -1.27
N GLU A 89 17.10 8.72 -2.00
CA GLU A 89 17.99 9.74 -1.45
C GLU A 89 17.31 11.13 -1.35
N VAL A 90 16.47 11.48 -2.33
CA VAL A 90 15.91 12.83 -2.45
C VAL A 90 14.63 12.98 -1.64
N VAL A 91 13.66 12.09 -1.80
CA VAL A 91 12.29 12.25 -1.27
C VAL A 91 12.24 12.35 0.26
N PRO A 92 12.97 11.52 1.04
CA PRO A 92 12.84 11.57 2.50
C PRO A 92 13.26 12.91 3.11
N SER A 93 14.28 13.55 2.54
CA SER A 93 14.75 14.88 2.98
C SER A 93 13.66 15.94 2.80
N ILE A 94 13.00 15.94 1.63
CA ILE A 94 11.92 16.86 1.28
C ILE A 94 10.70 16.65 2.18
N LEU A 95 10.30 15.39 2.40
CA LEU A 95 9.14 15.08 3.26
C LEU A 95 9.39 15.46 4.73
N THR A 96 10.64 15.37 5.18
CA THR A 96 11.04 15.82 6.52
C THR A 96 10.97 17.34 6.63
N GLU A 97 11.50 18.06 5.63
CA GLU A 97 11.45 19.53 5.55
C GLU A 97 10.01 20.05 5.51
N LEU A 98 9.13 19.38 4.78
CA LEU A 98 7.70 19.71 4.68
C LEU A 98 6.96 19.55 6.03
N GLY A 99 7.43 18.67 6.92
CA GLY A 99 6.89 18.48 8.28
C GLY A 99 5.47 17.90 8.37
N LYS A 100 4.82 17.52 7.25
CA LYS A 100 3.45 16.98 7.24
C LYS A 100 3.38 15.45 7.34
N VAL A 101 4.53 14.77 7.29
CA VAL A 101 4.61 13.31 7.21
C VAL A 101 5.36 12.79 8.44
N LYS A 102 4.75 11.84 9.15
CA LYS A 102 5.36 11.26 10.37
C LYS A 102 6.59 10.40 10.05
N ASN A 103 6.55 9.64 8.95
CA ASN A 103 7.63 8.78 8.54
C ASN A 103 7.90 8.97 7.03
N PRO A 104 9.03 9.62 6.66
CA PRO A 104 9.31 10.00 5.28
C PRO A 104 9.83 8.84 4.43
N TRP A 105 10.01 7.64 5.01
CA TRP A 105 10.65 6.51 4.34
C TRP A 105 9.68 5.73 3.42
N PRO A 106 10.22 5.06 2.39
CA PRO A 106 9.42 4.30 1.44
C PRO A 106 8.95 2.96 2.01
N ASN A 107 8.01 2.33 1.29
CA ASN A 107 7.53 0.96 1.54
C ASN A 107 7.96 -0.01 0.42
N VAL A 108 7.47 -1.26 0.46
CA VAL A 108 7.85 -2.30 -0.51
C VAL A 108 7.34 -1.99 -1.92
N ASP A 109 6.20 -1.32 -2.01
CA ASP A 109 5.54 -0.95 -3.27
C ASP A 109 6.32 0.14 -4.01
N ALA A 110 7.15 0.91 -3.30
CA ALA A 110 8.04 1.90 -3.89
C ALA A 110 9.12 1.28 -4.83
N HIS A 111 9.36 -0.03 -4.74
CA HIS A 111 10.47 -0.69 -5.43
C HIS A 111 10.08 -1.95 -6.22
N SER A 112 9.08 -2.70 -5.79
CA SER A 112 8.70 -3.97 -6.42
C SER A 112 8.33 -3.83 -7.90
N GLY A 113 7.65 -2.75 -8.28
CA GLY A 113 7.20 -2.53 -9.67
C GLY A 113 8.34 -2.35 -10.67
N VAL A 114 9.44 -1.69 -10.28
CA VAL A 114 10.58 -1.50 -11.20
C VAL A 114 11.33 -2.80 -11.45
N LEU A 115 11.42 -3.68 -10.45
CA LEU A 115 12.04 -4.99 -10.60
C LEU A 115 11.23 -5.87 -11.56
N LEU A 116 9.91 -5.94 -11.37
CA LEU A 116 9.01 -6.67 -12.27
C LEU A 116 9.14 -6.16 -13.71
N ASN A 117 9.09 -4.84 -13.89
CA ASN A 117 9.21 -4.21 -15.21
C ASN A 117 10.58 -4.46 -15.85
N HIS A 118 11.67 -4.44 -15.07
CA HIS A 118 13.03 -4.68 -15.57
C HIS A 118 13.17 -6.10 -16.16
N PHE A 119 12.57 -7.11 -15.51
CA PHE A 119 12.60 -8.50 -15.98
C PHE A 119 11.49 -8.84 -16.99
N GLY A 120 10.84 -7.83 -17.58
CA GLY A 120 9.90 -8.00 -18.69
C GLY A 120 8.43 -8.14 -18.29
N LEU A 121 8.10 -8.09 -16.99
CA LEU A 121 6.71 -8.08 -16.53
C LEU A 121 6.21 -6.64 -16.45
N THR A 122 5.74 -6.11 -17.58
CA THR A 122 5.48 -4.68 -17.77
C THR A 122 4.02 -4.26 -17.54
N GLU A 123 3.13 -5.25 -17.44
CA GLU A 123 1.68 -5.07 -17.33
C GLU A 123 1.30 -4.73 -15.88
N ALA A 124 1.50 -3.47 -15.48
CA ALA A 124 1.29 -3.00 -14.10
C ALA A 124 -0.11 -3.37 -13.53
N ARG A 125 -1.14 -3.40 -14.39
CA ARG A 125 -2.50 -3.84 -14.02
C ARG A 125 -2.58 -5.28 -13.50
N TYR A 126 -1.60 -6.12 -13.83
CA TYR A 126 -1.51 -7.51 -13.40
C TYR A 126 -0.82 -7.68 -12.04
N PHE A 127 -0.14 -6.66 -11.50
CA PHE A 127 0.67 -6.77 -10.30
C PHE A 127 -0.14 -7.18 -9.05
N ALA A 128 -1.41 -6.76 -8.96
CA ALA A 128 -2.30 -7.17 -7.87
C ALA A 128 -2.56 -8.70 -7.85
N VAL A 129 -2.47 -9.37 -9.01
CA VAL A 129 -2.58 -10.84 -9.08
C VAL A 129 -1.38 -11.50 -8.43
N LEU A 130 -0.15 -11.03 -8.72
CA LEU A 130 1.08 -11.51 -8.07
C LEU A 130 1.01 -11.28 -6.56
N PHE A 131 0.48 -10.13 -6.14
CA PHE A 131 0.26 -9.83 -4.73
C PHE A 131 -0.72 -10.80 -4.08
N GLY A 132 -1.83 -11.11 -4.75
CA GLY A 132 -2.80 -12.12 -4.30
C GLY A 132 -2.15 -13.49 -4.10
N VAL A 133 -1.40 -13.97 -5.08
CA VAL A 133 -0.69 -15.26 -5.01
C VAL A 133 0.27 -15.29 -3.81
N SER A 134 1.09 -14.25 -3.63
CA SER A 134 1.98 -14.14 -2.47
C SER A 134 1.22 -14.12 -1.13
N ARG A 135 0.13 -13.36 -1.06
CA ARG A 135 -0.68 -13.17 0.15
C ARG A 135 -1.43 -14.45 0.55
N SER A 136 -1.71 -15.34 -0.39
CA SER A 136 -2.35 -16.63 -0.12
C SER A 136 -1.61 -17.44 0.95
N MET A 137 -0.27 -17.44 0.95
CA MET A 137 0.52 -18.20 1.93
C MET A 137 0.20 -17.78 3.37
N GLY A 138 0.16 -16.47 3.63
CA GLY A 138 -0.15 -15.94 4.96
C GLY A 138 -1.61 -16.14 5.35
N ILE A 139 -2.55 -15.85 4.44
CA ILE A 139 -3.99 -15.99 4.71
C ILE A 139 -4.36 -17.45 4.96
N CYS A 140 -3.89 -18.37 4.11
CA CYS A 140 -4.18 -19.80 4.24
C CYS A 140 -3.57 -20.38 5.52
N SER A 141 -2.32 -20.01 5.85
CA SER A 141 -1.67 -20.46 7.09
C SER A 141 -2.46 -20.02 8.32
N GLN A 142 -2.90 -18.75 8.36
CA GLN A 142 -3.72 -18.25 9.47
C GLN A 142 -5.08 -18.95 9.53
N LEU A 143 -5.75 -19.19 8.39
CA LEU A 143 -7.04 -19.88 8.37
C LEU A 143 -6.95 -21.32 8.89
N ILE A 144 -5.84 -22.02 8.69
CA ILE A 144 -5.59 -23.33 9.32
C ILE A 144 -5.56 -23.19 10.83
N TRP A 145 -4.79 -22.24 11.36
CA TRP A 145 -4.69 -21.98 12.79
C TRP A 145 -6.00 -21.54 13.42
N ASP A 146 -6.78 -20.72 12.71
CA ASP A 146 -8.09 -20.28 13.18
C ASP A 146 -9.04 -21.48 13.43
N ARG A 147 -8.94 -22.53 12.60
CA ARG A 147 -9.72 -23.78 12.79
C ARG A 147 -9.11 -24.65 13.88
N ALA A 148 -7.78 -24.81 13.89
CA ALA A 148 -7.07 -25.60 14.90
C ALA A 148 -7.31 -25.08 16.32
N LEU A 149 -7.41 -23.76 16.49
CA LEU A 149 -7.69 -23.10 17.77
C LEU A 149 -9.19 -22.97 18.08
N GLY A 150 -10.07 -23.40 17.18
CA GLY A 150 -11.52 -23.30 17.37
C GLY A 150 -12.00 -21.85 17.52
N LEU A 151 -11.40 -20.89 16.80
CA LEU A 151 -11.78 -19.48 16.90
C LEU A 151 -13.25 -19.28 16.49
N PRO A 152 -14.04 -18.49 17.25
CA PRO A 152 -15.47 -18.35 17.06
C PRO A 152 -15.82 -17.45 15.87
N LEU A 153 -17.12 -17.38 15.55
CA LEU A 153 -17.68 -16.45 14.58
C LEU A 153 -17.37 -14.99 14.93
N GLU A 154 -16.82 -14.24 13.98
CA GLU A 154 -16.60 -12.80 14.12
C GLU A 154 -17.93 -12.04 13.97
N ARG A 155 -18.42 -11.42 15.05
CA ARG A 155 -19.72 -10.73 15.07
C ARG A 155 -19.67 -9.42 15.88
N PRO A 156 -19.01 -8.37 15.36
CA PRO A 156 -18.99 -7.06 16.01
C PRO A 156 -20.40 -6.46 16.06
N LYS A 157 -20.68 -5.65 17.09
CA LYS A 157 -21.91 -4.86 17.16
C LYS A 157 -21.74 -3.59 16.31
N SER A 158 -22.71 -3.31 15.45
CA SER A 158 -22.84 -2.00 14.82
C SER A 158 -23.77 -1.11 15.63
N VAL A 159 -23.51 0.20 15.61
CA VAL A 159 -24.33 1.23 16.25
C VAL A 159 -24.52 2.40 15.29
N THR A 160 -25.62 3.13 15.43
CA THR A 160 -25.91 4.33 14.63
C THR A 160 -25.38 5.58 15.32
N MET A 161 -25.34 6.71 14.59
CA MET A 161 -25.03 8.00 15.18
C MET A 161 -26.03 8.38 16.27
N ASP A 162 -27.33 8.18 16.05
CA ASP A 162 -28.36 8.42 17.07
C ASP A 162 -28.13 7.61 18.35
N TRP A 163 -27.71 6.34 18.21
CA TRP A 163 -27.36 5.52 19.36
C TRP A 163 -26.17 6.11 20.13
N LEU A 164 -25.12 6.55 19.42
CA LEU A 164 -23.94 7.18 20.02
C LEU A 164 -24.29 8.51 20.72
N GLU A 165 -25.09 9.36 20.08
CA GLU A 165 -25.53 10.63 20.67
C GLU A 165 -26.31 10.41 21.96
N ASN A 166 -27.25 9.46 21.95
CA ASN A 166 -28.04 9.13 23.12
C ASN A 166 -27.17 8.51 24.24
N TYR A 167 -26.21 7.66 23.87
CA TYR A 167 -25.26 7.09 24.81
C TYR A 167 -24.44 8.18 25.50
N CYS A 168 -23.84 9.11 24.74
CA CYS A 168 -23.06 10.22 25.27
C CYS A 168 -23.89 11.15 26.17
N LYS A 169 -25.12 11.49 25.76
CA LYS A 169 -26.05 12.32 26.56
C LYS A 169 -26.37 11.67 27.90
N LYS A 170 -26.58 10.35 27.92
CA LYS A 170 -26.88 9.58 29.14
C LYS A 170 -25.67 9.44 30.07
N VAL A 171 -24.45 9.38 29.53
CA VAL A 171 -23.22 9.32 30.35
C VAL A 171 -22.87 10.69 30.94
N ALA A 172 -23.26 11.78 30.29
CA ALA A 172 -23.01 13.15 30.76
C ALA A 172 -24.00 13.65 31.83
N SER A 173 -25.12 12.94 32.05
CA SER A 173 -26.13 13.21 33.09
C SER A 173 -25.89 12.40 34.35
#